data_AF-A0A0T7A3I7-F1
#
_entry.id   AF-A0A0T7A3I7-F1
#
_cell.length_a   1.000
_cell.length_b   1.000
_cell.length_c   1.000
_cell.angle_alpha   90.00
_cell.angle_beta   90.00
_cell.angle_gamma   90.00
#
_symmetry.space_group_name_H-M   'P 1'
#
loop_
_entity.id
_entity.type
_entity.pdbx_description
1 polymer ?
#
loop_
_entity_poly.entity_id
_entity_poly.type
_entity_poly.pdbx_seq_one_letter_code
_entity_poly.pdbx_strand_id
1 'polypeptide(L)'
;LGTEFNKKDGLATDPIQSATISGIYNHAKIDVWDNPVKVNVITDGVWGVREKIIATPGAFTSVDNEKANAKKQFSCIVLPQELNKAYFVVTLQTKTGKKYEWSPTENITIESGKKYTLNLSMGDNKLVLSKEGITANAWTNGTGGSLETD
;
A
#
# COMPACT_ATOMS: atom_id res chain seq x y z
N LEU A 1 -21.85 15.25 -6.93
CA LEU A 1 -21.22 13.94 -7.17
C LEU A 1 -19.86 14.16 -7.84
N GLY A 2 -18.75 13.73 -7.22
CA GLY A 2 -17.48 13.41 -7.90
C GLY A 2 -16.64 14.48 -8.62
N THR A 3 -16.94 15.78 -8.52
CA THR A 3 -16.20 16.84 -9.25
C THR A 3 -14.80 17.14 -8.71
N GLU A 4 -14.43 16.51 -7.58
CA GLU A 4 -13.14 16.70 -6.89
C GLU A 4 -11.94 16.31 -7.76
N PHE A 5 -12.14 15.39 -8.70
CA PHE A 5 -11.10 14.80 -9.55
C PHE A 5 -11.26 15.10 -11.05
N ASN A 6 -12.46 15.47 -11.49
CA ASN A 6 -12.76 15.78 -12.90
C ASN A 6 -12.85 17.30 -13.10
N LYS A 7 -11.69 17.96 -13.08
CA LYS A 7 -11.57 19.39 -13.38
C LYS A 7 -11.10 19.59 -14.83
N LYS A 8 -11.69 20.57 -15.52
CA LYS A 8 -11.35 20.95 -16.91
C LYS A 8 -9.85 21.21 -17.08
N ASP A 9 -9.27 21.91 -16.11
CA ASP A 9 -7.86 22.31 -16.10
C ASP A 9 -6.95 21.23 -15.47
N GLY A 10 -7.44 20.00 -15.33
CA GLY A 10 -6.73 18.94 -14.62
C GLY A 10 -6.65 19.15 -13.11
N LEU A 11 -5.86 18.31 -12.44
CA LEU A 11 -5.75 18.27 -10.98
C LEU A 11 -4.37 18.78 -10.55
N ALA A 12 -4.31 20.09 -10.29
CA ALA A 12 -3.08 20.79 -9.93
C ALA A 12 -2.60 20.50 -8.49
N THR A 13 -3.53 20.24 -7.57
CA THR A 13 -3.24 20.05 -6.14
C THR A 13 -3.61 18.65 -5.68
N ASP A 14 -2.76 18.04 -4.86
CA ASP A 14 -3.01 16.73 -4.25
C ASP A 14 -4.29 16.76 -3.41
N PRO A 15 -5.34 16.00 -3.80
CA PRO A 15 -6.58 15.92 -3.05
C PRO A 15 -6.56 14.82 -1.97
N ILE A 16 -5.55 13.96 -1.95
CA ILE A 16 -5.47 12.81 -1.05
C ILE A 16 -4.68 13.21 0.21
N GLN A 17 -5.29 13.00 1.38
CA GLN A 17 -4.67 13.31 2.66
C GLN A 17 -3.84 12.13 3.19
N SER A 18 -4.35 10.91 3.06
CA SER A 18 -3.69 9.73 3.63
C SER A 18 -4.10 8.44 2.93
N ALA A 19 -3.19 7.46 2.96
CA ALA A 19 -3.48 6.08 2.63
C ALA A 19 -3.28 5.20 3.86
N THR A 20 -4.13 4.21 4.01
CA THR A 20 -4.12 3.26 5.13
C THR A 20 -4.26 1.86 4.59
N ILE A 21 -3.45 0.94 5.13
CA ILE A 21 -3.47 -0.48 4.83
C ILE A 21 -3.91 -1.22 6.09
N SER A 22 -5.04 -1.90 6.05
CA SER A 22 -5.60 -2.61 7.21
C SER A 22 -5.71 -4.12 6.94
N GLY A 23 -5.90 -4.89 8.00
CA GLY A 23 -6.13 -6.34 7.88
C GLY A 23 -4.84 -7.16 7.83
N ILE A 24 -3.74 -6.61 8.33
CA ILE A 24 -2.41 -7.22 8.27
C ILE A 24 -1.88 -7.50 9.68
N TYR A 25 -1.08 -8.54 9.82
CA TYR A 25 -0.34 -8.80 11.05
C TYR A 25 0.98 -8.02 11.02
N ASN A 26 1.34 -7.41 12.15
CA ASN A 26 2.57 -6.63 12.33
C ASN A 26 3.49 -7.19 13.43
N HIS A 27 3.12 -8.31 14.04
CA HIS A 27 3.93 -9.02 15.01
C HIS A 27 4.53 -10.28 14.37
N ALA A 28 5.80 -10.54 14.69
CA ALA A 28 6.51 -11.75 14.30
C ALA A 28 7.39 -12.24 15.44
N LYS A 29 7.66 -13.54 15.43
CA LYS A 29 8.73 -14.17 16.19
C LYS A 29 9.90 -14.46 15.26
N ILE A 30 11.12 -14.23 15.75
CA ILE A 30 12.35 -14.60 15.05
C ILE A 30 12.85 -15.90 15.66
N ASP A 31 13.04 -16.92 14.84
CA ASP A 31 13.70 -18.15 15.25
C ASP A 31 15.18 -18.10 14.85
N VAL A 32 16.04 -17.81 15.83
CA VAL A 32 17.49 -17.62 15.60
C VAL A 32 18.25 -18.94 15.47
N TRP A 33 17.62 -20.07 15.78
CA TRP A 33 18.23 -21.40 15.62
C TRP A 33 17.92 -22.04 14.25
N ASP A 34 16.94 -21.49 13.52
CA ASP A 34 16.65 -21.90 12.15
C ASP A 34 17.80 -21.48 11.19
N ASN A 35 18.07 -22.31 10.18
CA ASN A 35 19.04 -22.01 9.12
C ASN A 35 18.38 -22.12 7.72
N PRO A 36 18.13 -21.00 7.02
CA PRO A 36 18.37 -19.62 7.43
C PRO A 36 17.42 -19.18 8.55
N VAL A 37 17.81 -18.14 9.31
CA VAL A 37 16.96 -17.52 10.34
C VAL A 37 15.59 -17.20 9.76
N LYS A 38 14.52 -17.67 10.42
CA LYS A 38 13.15 -17.45 9.96
C LYS A 38 12.43 -16.38 10.77
N VAL A 39 11.74 -15.51 10.04
CA VAL A 39 10.75 -14.58 10.60
C VAL A 39 9.37 -15.21 10.42
N ASN A 40 8.72 -15.54 11.53
CA ASN A 40 7.40 -16.16 11.53
C ASN A 40 6.36 -15.15 12.03
N VAL A 41 5.44 -14.76 11.16
CA VAL A 41 4.32 -13.87 11.53
C VAL A 41 3.43 -14.56 12.55
N ILE A 42 3.04 -13.82 13.59
CA ILE A 42 2.13 -14.31 14.63
C ILE A 42 0.70 -14.05 14.17
N THR A 43 -0.11 -15.11 14.10
CA THR A 43 -1.48 -15.07 13.57
C THR A 43 -2.54 -15.52 14.56
N ASP A 44 -2.14 -15.91 15.78
CA ASP A 44 -3.01 -16.33 16.87
C ASP A 44 -2.65 -15.66 18.22
N GLY A 45 -3.54 -15.83 19.20
CA GLY A 45 -3.35 -15.28 20.54
C GLY A 45 -3.37 -13.76 20.61
N VAL A 46 -2.80 -13.20 21.68
CA VAL A 46 -2.83 -11.75 21.98
C VAL A 46 -2.10 -10.92 20.92
N TRP A 47 -1.08 -11.50 20.28
CA TRP A 47 -0.25 -10.82 19.26
C TRP A 47 -0.69 -11.12 17.82
N GLY A 48 -1.57 -12.11 17.62
CA GLY A 48 -2.19 -12.46 16.35
C GLY A 48 -3.36 -11.57 15.98
N VAL A 49 -3.22 -10.27 16.17
CA VAL A 49 -4.25 -9.29 15.86
C VAL A 49 -3.92 -8.60 14.53
N ARG A 50 -4.96 -8.39 13.72
CA ARG A 50 -4.82 -7.64 12.48
C ARG A 50 -4.88 -6.16 12.79
N GLU A 51 -3.89 -5.44 12.32
CA GLU A 51 -3.70 -4.02 12.58
C GLU A 51 -3.78 -3.19 11.30
N LYS A 52 -3.52 -1.91 11.49
CA LYS A 52 -3.57 -0.86 10.49
C LYS A 52 -2.21 -0.19 10.41
N ILE A 53 -1.70 -0.04 9.19
CA ILE A 53 -0.52 0.78 8.89
C ILE A 53 -0.95 2.04 8.13
N ILE A 54 -0.47 3.18 8.58
CA ILE A 54 -0.57 4.43 7.84
C ILE A 54 0.60 4.47 6.86
N ALA A 55 0.31 4.53 5.57
CA ALA A 55 1.35 4.54 4.56
C ALA A 55 2.02 5.92 4.49
N THR A 56 3.33 5.91 4.28
CA THR A 56 4.14 7.11 4.06
C THR A 56 3.74 7.76 2.73
N PRO A 57 3.39 9.05 2.71
CA PRO A 57 3.06 9.75 1.48
C PRO A 57 4.31 9.93 0.60
N GLY A 58 4.14 9.68 -0.69
CA GLY A 58 5.14 9.93 -1.72
C GLY A 58 4.76 11.08 -2.64
N ALA A 59 5.39 11.10 -3.81
CA ALA A 59 5.20 12.14 -4.82
C ALA A 59 3.75 12.23 -5.32
N PHE A 60 3.32 13.47 -5.57
CA PHE A 60 2.13 13.78 -6.33
C PHE A 60 2.55 14.35 -7.69
N THR A 61 2.04 13.78 -8.77
CA THR A 61 2.22 14.28 -10.13
C THR A 61 0.91 14.88 -10.59
N SER A 62 0.88 16.21 -10.69
CA SER A 62 -0.26 16.97 -11.20
C SER A 62 -0.44 16.78 -12.70
N VAL A 63 -1.62 17.15 -13.19
CA VAL A 63 -1.96 17.23 -14.62
C VAL A 63 -2.72 18.51 -14.89
N ASP A 64 -2.59 19.04 -16.10
CA ASP A 64 -3.11 20.34 -16.55
C ASP A 64 -4.26 20.24 -17.57
N ASN A 65 -4.76 19.02 -17.81
CA ASN A 65 -5.85 18.78 -18.74
C ASN A 65 -6.75 17.63 -18.27
N GLU A 66 -8.00 17.68 -18.69
CA GLU A 66 -9.08 16.73 -18.33
C GLU A 66 -8.90 15.30 -18.86
N LYS A 67 -7.96 15.05 -19.77
CA LYS A 67 -7.74 13.73 -20.39
C LYS A 67 -6.60 12.94 -19.71
N ALA A 68 -5.77 13.60 -18.91
CA ALA A 68 -4.65 13.00 -18.22
C ALA A 68 -5.03 12.64 -16.78
N ASN A 69 -4.39 11.60 -16.24
CA ASN A 69 -4.60 11.16 -14.86
C ASN A 69 -3.46 11.62 -13.96
N ALA A 70 -3.78 12.37 -12.91
CA ALA A 70 -2.83 12.69 -11.85
C ALA A 70 -2.42 11.41 -11.10
N LYS A 71 -1.23 11.40 -10.50
CA LYS A 71 -0.72 10.24 -9.76
C LYS A 71 -0.30 10.65 -8.35
N LYS A 72 -0.67 9.84 -7.37
CA LYS A 72 -0.18 9.97 -5.99
C LYS A 72 0.42 8.64 -5.56
N GLN A 73 1.61 8.68 -4.99
CA GLN A 73 2.30 7.51 -4.47
C GLN A 73 2.21 7.44 -2.95
N PHE A 74 2.18 6.22 -2.43
CA PHE A 74 2.30 5.90 -1.01
C PHE A 74 3.15 4.64 -0.85
N SER A 75 3.83 4.49 0.28
CA SER A 75 4.62 3.29 0.58
C SER A 75 4.48 2.87 2.04
N CYS A 76 4.65 1.58 2.30
CA CYS A 76 4.77 1.03 3.64
C CYS A 76 5.59 -0.27 3.58
N ILE A 77 6.05 -0.72 4.74
CA ILE A 77 6.76 -2.00 4.90
C ILE A 77 5.84 -2.92 5.70
N VAL A 78 5.73 -4.18 5.27
CA VAL A 78 4.92 -5.20 5.91
C VAL A 78 5.72 -6.48 6.11
N LEU A 79 5.32 -7.31 7.07
CA LEU A 79 5.89 -8.64 7.25
C LEU A 79 5.45 -9.57 6.11
N PRO A 80 6.32 -10.50 5.66
CA PRO A 80 5.93 -11.54 4.70
C PRO A 80 4.76 -12.37 5.24
N GLN A 81 3.62 -12.34 4.56
CA GLN A 81 2.38 -13.00 5.00
C GLN A 81 1.40 -13.17 3.83
N GLU A 82 0.38 -14.00 4.06
CA GLU A 82 -0.80 -14.02 3.18
C GLU A 82 -1.78 -12.92 3.63
N LEU A 83 -2.10 -12.01 2.71
CA LEU A 83 -3.14 -11.00 2.86
C LEU A 83 -4.49 -11.65 2.55
N ASN A 84 -5.26 -11.94 3.60
CA ASN A 84 -6.56 -12.56 3.45
C ASN A 84 -7.59 -11.57 2.90
N LYS A 85 -8.27 -11.93 1.80
CA LYS A 85 -9.23 -11.06 1.11
C LYS A 85 -10.39 -10.57 1.96
N ALA A 86 -10.76 -11.31 3.00
CA ALA A 86 -11.86 -10.94 3.90
C ALA A 86 -11.49 -9.81 4.86
N TYR A 87 -10.19 -9.52 5.01
CA TYR A 87 -9.70 -8.55 6.00
C TYR A 87 -8.82 -7.46 5.39
N PHE A 88 -8.11 -7.74 4.30
CA PHE A 88 -7.21 -6.79 3.69
C PHE A 88 -7.97 -5.66 2.98
N VAL A 89 -7.73 -4.43 3.41
CA VAL A 89 -8.38 -3.22 2.87
C VAL A 89 -7.34 -2.11 2.69
N VAL A 90 -7.36 -1.50 1.51
CA VAL A 90 -6.67 -0.24 1.24
C VAL A 90 -7.69 0.89 1.30
N THR A 91 -7.46 1.86 2.18
CA THR A 91 -8.33 3.04 2.33
C THR A 91 -7.56 4.30 1.95
N LEU A 92 -8.05 5.04 0.95
CA LEU A 92 -7.62 6.38 0.62
C LEU A 92 -8.60 7.39 1.21
N GLN A 93 -8.09 8.36 1.96
CA GLN A 93 -8.89 9.46 2.49
C GLN A 93 -8.48 10.76 1.81
N THR A 94 -9.48 11.46 1.30
CA THR A 94 -9.34 12.79 0.70
C THR A 94 -9.20 13.87 1.77
N LYS A 95 -8.74 15.06 1.38
CA LYS A 95 -8.68 16.24 2.26
C LYS A 95 -10.05 16.71 2.75
N THR A 96 -11.13 16.36 2.05
CA THR A 96 -12.52 16.63 2.46
C THR A 96 -13.04 15.60 3.47
N GLY A 97 -12.23 14.59 3.83
CA GLY A 97 -12.58 13.53 4.78
C GLY A 97 -13.27 12.32 4.14
N LYS A 98 -13.60 12.38 2.85
CA LYS A 98 -14.21 11.26 2.13
C LYS A 98 -13.23 10.10 1.97
N LYS A 99 -13.73 8.88 2.22
CA LYS A 99 -12.96 7.64 2.15
C LYS A 99 -13.32 6.82 0.91
N TYR A 100 -12.31 6.17 0.36
CA TYR A 100 -12.37 5.29 -0.79
C TYR A 100 -11.66 3.99 -0.43
N GLU A 101 -12.31 2.85 -0.64
CA GLU A 101 -11.83 1.55 -0.17
C GLU A 101 -11.69 0.57 -1.33
N TRP A 102 -10.64 -0.23 -1.26
CA TRP A 102 -10.39 -1.34 -2.17
C TRP A 102 -9.96 -2.57 -1.39
N SER A 103 -10.50 -3.72 -1.78
CA SER A 103 -10.15 -5.04 -1.27
C SER A 103 -9.92 -5.98 -2.44
N PRO A 104 -9.02 -6.96 -2.31
CA PRO A 104 -8.72 -7.92 -3.37
C PRO A 104 -9.85 -8.96 -3.46
N THR A 105 -10.00 -9.58 -4.63
CA THR A 105 -10.97 -10.66 -4.86
C THR A 105 -10.47 -12.03 -4.39
N GLU A 106 -9.16 -12.15 -4.19
CA GLU A 106 -8.42 -13.34 -3.81
C GLU A 106 -7.35 -12.99 -2.77
N ASN A 107 -6.85 -14.01 -2.05
CA ASN A 107 -5.75 -13.81 -1.12
C ASN A 107 -4.48 -13.45 -1.88
N ILE A 108 -3.63 -12.60 -1.29
CA ILE A 108 -2.37 -12.16 -1.91
C ILE A 108 -1.20 -12.59 -1.01
N THR A 109 -0.26 -13.35 -1.53
CA THR A 109 0.97 -13.71 -0.79
C THR A 109 2.04 -12.65 -1.00
N ILE A 110 2.49 -12.05 0.11
CA ILE A 110 3.61 -11.10 0.15
C ILE A 110 4.84 -11.83 0.68
N GLU A 111 5.90 -11.88 -0.12
CA GLU A 111 7.14 -12.57 0.20
C GLU A 111 8.24 -11.59 0.64
N SER A 112 9.20 -12.10 1.41
CA SER A 112 10.38 -11.33 1.80
C SER A 112 11.21 -10.91 0.59
N GLY A 113 11.87 -9.75 0.70
CA GLY A 113 12.79 -9.26 -0.33
C GLY A 113 12.11 -8.85 -1.64
N LYS A 114 10.79 -8.61 -1.64
CA LYS A 114 10.04 -8.14 -2.81
C LYS A 114 9.37 -6.79 -2.56
N LYS A 115 9.32 -5.97 -3.62
CA LYS A 115 8.54 -4.74 -3.70
C LYS A 115 7.25 -5.02 -4.46
N TYR A 116 6.11 -4.83 -3.80
CA TYR A 116 4.79 -4.94 -4.42
C TYR A 116 4.26 -3.54 -4.76
N THR A 117 3.73 -3.39 -5.98
CA THR A 117 3.05 -2.17 -6.43
C THR A 117 1.58 -2.50 -6.69
N LEU A 118 0.69 -1.80 -5.99
CA LEU A 118 -0.75 -1.85 -6.21
C LEU A 118 -1.14 -0.62 -7.03
N ASN A 119 -1.51 -0.81 -8.29
CA ASN A 119 -1.96 0.29 -9.14
C ASN A 119 -3.46 0.47 -8.98
N LEU A 120 -3.88 1.46 -8.20
CA LEU A 120 -5.28 1.76 -7.95
C LEU A 120 -5.74 3.00 -8.74
N SER A 121 -6.96 2.97 -9.26
CA SER A 121 -7.62 4.08 -9.90
C SER A 121 -8.81 4.54 -9.06
N MET A 122 -8.85 5.84 -8.79
CA MET A 122 -9.91 6.48 -8.01
C MET A 122 -10.78 7.33 -8.94
N GLY A 123 -12.08 7.05 -8.95
CA GLY A 123 -13.05 7.73 -9.82
C GLY A 123 -14.45 7.17 -9.60
N ASP A 124 -15.50 7.89 -10.01
CA ASP A 124 -16.90 7.43 -9.85
C ASP A 124 -17.24 6.95 -8.41
N ASN A 125 -16.75 7.68 -7.40
CA ASN A 125 -16.90 7.30 -5.98
C ASN A 125 -16.36 5.90 -5.62
N LYS A 126 -15.47 5.33 -6.43
CA LYS A 126 -14.89 4.00 -6.26
C LYS A 126 -13.37 4.05 -6.29
N LEU A 127 -12.77 3.05 -5.66
CA LEU A 127 -11.36 2.72 -5.79
C LEU A 127 -11.27 1.32 -6.39
N VAL A 128 -10.65 1.22 -7.56
CA VAL A 128 -10.58 -0.03 -8.31
C VAL A 128 -9.14 -0.34 -8.66
N LEU A 129 -8.82 -1.63 -8.80
CA LEU A 129 -7.55 -2.05 -9.37
C LEU A 129 -7.51 -1.58 -10.83
N SER A 130 -6.43 -0.90 -11.22
CA SER A 130 -6.23 -0.46 -12.59
C SER A 130 -5.88 -1.65 -13.49
N LYS A 131 -5.85 -1.42 -14.81
CA LYS A 131 -5.40 -2.42 -15.78
C LYS A 131 -3.95 -2.87 -15.57
N GLU A 132 -3.14 -2.05 -14.91
CA GLU A 132 -1.75 -2.39 -14.58
C GLU A 132 -1.65 -3.41 -13.42
N GLY A 133 -2.75 -3.63 -12.70
CA GLY A 133 -2.86 -4.69 -11.71
C GLY A 133 -1.91 -4.55 -10.53
N ILE A 134 -1.60 -5.70 -9.92
CA ILE A 134 -0.61 -5.84 -8.85
C ILE A 134 0.67 -6.37 -9.49
N THR A 135 1.81 -5.72 -9.21
CA THR A 135 3.12 -6.18 -9.69
C THR A 135 4.04 -6.43 -8.51
N ALA A 136 4.93 -7.42 -8.65
CA ALA A 136 5.94 -7.76 -7.65
C ALA A 136 7.31 -7.77 -8.33
N ASN A 137 8.26 -7.05 -7.77
CA ASN A 137 9.64 -6.98 -8.26
C ASN A 137 10.60 -7.32 -7.13
N ALA A 138 11.80 -7.81 -7.46
CA ALA A 138 12.85 -7.95 -6.46
C ALA A 138 13.14 -6.60 -5.79
N TRP A 139 13.32 -6.61 -4.47
CA TRP A 139 13.77 -5.44 -3.76
C TRP A 139 15.25 -5.21 -4.06
N THR A 140 15.55 -4.23 -4.91
CA THR A 140 16.92 -3.78 -5.13
C THR A 140 17.24 -2.69 -4.12
N ASN A 141 18.32 -2.85 -3.37
CA ASN A 141 18.88 -1.74 -2.61
C ASN A 141 19.27 -0.65 -3.63
N GLY A 142 18.81 0.59 -3.42
CA GLY A 142 19.55 1.74 -3.94
C GLY A 142 20.97 1.69 -3.38
N THR A 143 21.93 2.42 -3.96
CA THR A 143 23.31 2.49 -3.47
C THR A 143 23.36 3.03 -2.02
N GLY A 144 23.06 2.16 -1.05
CA GLY A 144 23.16 2.41 0.37
C GLY A 144 24.59 2.10 0.75
N GLY A 145 25.30 3.12 1.23
CA GLY A 145 26.63 2.96 1.80
C GLY A 145 26.63 1.94 2.93
N SER A 146 27.83 1.44 3.23
CA SER A 146 28.09 0.52 4.33
C SER A 146 27.33 0.93 5.60
N LEU A 147 26.48 0.02 6.09
CA LEU A 147 25.82 0.13 7.39
C LEU A 147 26.61 -0.66 8.46
N GLU A 148 27.88 -0.96 8.19
CA GLU A 148 28.83 -1.40 9.22
C GLU A 148 28.97 -0.26 10.23
N THR A 149 28.63 -0.52 11.48
CA THR A 149 29.14 0.26 12.60
C THR A 149 30.52 -0.29 12.93
N ASP A 150 31.56 0.53 12.77
CA ASP A 150 32.91 0.26 13.29
C ASP A 150 32.89 -0.02 14.80
#